data_AF-A0A5A7WFS5-F1
#
_entry.id   AF-A0A5A7WFS5-F1
#
_cell.length_a   1.000
_cell.length_b   1.000
_cell.length_c   1.000
_cell.angle_alpha   90.00
_cell.angle_beta   90.00
_cell.angle_gamma   90.00
#
_symmetry.space_group_name_H-M   'P 1'
#
loop_
_entity.id
_entity.type
_entity.pdbx_description
1 polymer ?
#
loop_
_entity_poly.entity_id
_entity_poly.type
_entity_poly.pdbx_seq_one_letter_code
_entity_poly.pdbx_strand_id
1 'polypeptide(L)' 'MQNLLHRHVQVAESLRLGVESGWYSTKISGTFVTGPHPTEAECLRKIAELNPVVPKRKA' A
#
# COMPACT_ATOMS: atom_id res chain seq x y z
N MET A 1 7.79 -13.06 -0.90
CA MET A 1 6.45 -12.50 -1.18
C MET A 1 6.10 -11.58 -0.03
N GLN A 2 6.07 -10.27 -0.26
CA GLN A 2 5.62 -9.32 0.77
C GLN A 2 4.10 -9.20 0.68
N ASN A 3 3.39 -9.64 1.72
CA ASN A 3 1.95 -9.43 1.81
C ASN A 3 1.69 -7.99 2.25
N LEU A 4 1.52 -7.12 1.26
CA LEU A 4 1.11 -5.74 1.42
C LEU A 4 -0.40 -5.63 1.19
N LEU A 5 -1.04 -4.78 1.99
CA LEU A 5 -2.45 -4.44 1.92
C LEU A 5 -2.59 -2.99 1.50
N HIS A 6 -3.65 -2.65 0.78
CA HIS A 6 -4.03 -1.27 0.54
C HIS A 6 -4.96 -0.83 1.67
N ARG A 7 -4.68 0.31 2.29
CA ARG A 7 -5.50 0.91 3.35
C ARG A 7 -5.76 2.36 3.02
N HIS A 8 -7.03 2.76 3.04
CA HIS A 8 -7.40 4.17 2.94
C HIS A 8 -7.35 4.81 4.33
N VAL A 9 -6.43 5.75 4.51
CA VAL A 9 -6.37 6.59 5.71
C VAL A 9 -7.32 7.78 5.48
N GLN A 10 -8.42 7.79 6.23
CA GLN A 10 -9.37 8.90 6.21
C GLN A 10 -8.80 10.13 6.94
N VAL A 11 -9.33 11.32 6.65
CA VAL A 11 -8.88 12.59 7.24
C VAL A 11 -8.85 12.57 8.79
N ALA A 12 -9.88 11.99 9.42
CA ALA A 12 -9.92 11.87 10.87
C ALA A 12 -8.83 10.94 11.44
N GLU A 13 -8.46 9.90 10.70
CA GLU A 13 -7.36 8.99 11.07
C GLU A 13 -6.00 9.64 10.80
N SER A 14 -5.87 10.33 9.67
CA SER A 14 -4.69 11.11 9.27
C SER A 14 -4.28 12.11 10.35
N LEU A 15 -5.23 12.88 10.90
CA LEU A 15 -4.99 13.82 12.00
C LEU A 15 -4.49 13.13 13.27
N ARG A 16 -5.01 11.95 13.60
CA ARG A 16 -4.61 11.18 14.78
C ARG A 16 -3.23 10.54 14.62
N LEU A 17 -2.90 10.10 13.41
CA LEU A 17 -1.64 9.43 13.08
C LEU A 17 -0.53 10.40 12.67
N GLY A 18 -0.85 11.66 12.39
CA GLY A 18 0.10 12.65 11.87
C GLY A 18 0.58 12.36 10.46
N VAL A 19 -0.20 11.61 9.67
CA VAL A 19 0.07 11.30 8.26
C VAL A 19 -0.95 11.98 7.38
N GLU A 20 -0.69 12.15 6.09
CA GLU A 20 -1.67 12.68 5.15
C GLU A 20 -2.82 11.69 4.90
N SER A 21 -3.98 12.18 4.49
CA SER A 21 -5.10 11.32 4.10
C SER A 21 -4.88 10.79 2.69
N GLY A 22 -5.14 9.50 2.48
CA GLY A 22 -4.98 8.88 1.17
C GLY A 22 -4.79 7.37 1.25
N TRP A 23 -4.50 6.76 0.12
CA TRP A 23 -4.26 5.32 0.05
C TRP A 23 -2.81 5.00 0.39
N TYR A 24 -2.61 4.10 1.35
CA TYR A 24 -1.31 3.63 1.75
C TYR A 24 -1.18 2.13 1.55
N SER A 25 0.00 1.69 1.12
CA SER A 25 0.35 0.28 1.19
C SER A 25 0.91 -0.02 2.57
N THR A 26 0.28 -0.92 3.31
CA THR A 26 0.69 -1.34 4.66
C THR A 26 1.11 -2.80 4.67
N LYS A 27 2.01 -3.17 5.57
CA LYS A 27 2.20 -4.58 5.93
C LYS A 27 1.04 -5.05 6.80
N ILE A 28 0.84 -6.37 6.91
CA ILE A 28 -0.11 -6.96 7.86
C ILE A 28 0.14 -6.49 9.31
N SER A 29 1.38 -6.15 9.65
CA SER A 29 1.76 -5.57 10.95
C SER A 29 1.25 -4.14 11.18
N GLY A 30 0.60 -3.51 10.21
CA GLY A 30 0.16 -2.11 10.28
C GLY A 30 1.26 -1.09 9.94
N THR A 31 2.45 -1.55 9.51
CA THR A 31 3.54 -0.66 9.10
C THR A 31 3.26 -0.06 7.73
N PHE A 32 3.22 1.27 7.62
CA PHE A 32 3.15 1.97 6.34
C PHE A 32 4.43 1.75 5.53
N VAL A 33 4.27 1.46 4.23
CA VAL A 33 5.39 1.19 3.31
C VAL A 33 5.47 2.27 2.22
N THR A 34 4.35 2.62 1.59
CA THR A 34 4.26 3.67 0.57
C THR A 34 2.92 4.39 0.63
N GLY A 35 2.87 5.62 0.14
CA GLY A 35 1.72 6.51 0.16
C GLY A 35 2.08 7.87 0.77
N PRO A 36 1.14 8.84 0.80
CA PRO A 36 -0.26 8.73 0.36
C PRO A 36 -0.39 8.65 -1.17
N HIS A 37 -1.20 7.73 -1.67
CA HIS A 37 -1.60 7.65 -3.06
C HIS A 37 -3.01 8.23 -3.23
N PRO A 38 -3.30 8.91 -4.35
CA PRO A 38 -4.61 9.53 -4.57
C PRO A 38 -5.72 8.50 -4.83
N THR A 39 -5.40 7.31 -5.35
CA THR A 39 -6.38 6.28 -5.71
C THR A 39 -5.94 4.90 -5.23
N GLU A 40 -6.92 4.01 -5.03
CA GLU A 40 -6.69 2.60 -4.69
C GLU A 40 -5.85 1.90 -5.77
N ALA A 41 -6.13 2.19 -7.04
CA ALA A 41 -5.43 1.60 -8.18
C ALA A 41 -3.93 1.90 -8.18
N GLU A 42 -3.54 3.14 -7.87
CA GLU A 42 -2.12 3.52 -7.77
C GLU A 42 -1.44 2.83 -6.57
N CYS A 43 -2.14 2.72 -5.44
CA CYS A 43 -1.66 1.97 -4.29
C CYS A 43 -1.47 0.47 -4.61
N LEU A 44 -2.43 -0.15 -5.30
CA LEU A 44 -2.34 -1.54 -5.75
C LEU A 44 -1.22 -1.74 -6.77
N ARG A 45 -1.04 -0.79 -7.70
CA ARG A 45 0.07 -0.78 -8.66
C ARG A 45 1.40 -0.77 -7.92
N LYS A 46 1.54 0.08 -6.89
CA LYS A 46 2.76 0.14 -6.08
C LYS A 46 3.02 -1.15 -5.31
N ILE A 47 1.97 -1.77 -4.78
CA ILE A 47 2.05 -3.09 -4.14
C ILE A 47 2.54 -4.16 -5.13
N ALA A 48 2.01 -4.16 -6.36
CA ALA A 48 2.43 -5.08 -7.41
C ALA A 48 3.88 -4.87 -7.87
N GLU A 49 4.35 -3.62 -7.89
CA GLU A 49 5.76 -3.29 -8.14
C GLU A 49 6.69 -3.80 -7.02
N LEU A 50 6.28 -3.64 -5.76
CA LEU A 50 7.07 -4.04 -4.58
C LEU A 50 7.08 -5.56 -4.35
N ASN A 51 6.00 -6.22 -4.74
CA ASN A 51 5.91 -7.67 -4.73
C ASN A 51 5.88 -8.14 -6.18
N PRO A 52 7.03 -8.13 -6.88
CA PRO A 52 7.10 -8.73 -8.19
C PRO A 52 6.75 -10.19 -8.00
N VAL A 53 5.53 -10.57 -8.38
CA VAL A 53 5.19 -11.95 -8.65
C VAL A 53 6.07 -12.26 -9.85
N VAL A 54 7.29 -12.75 -9.59
CA VAL A 54 8.17 -13.31 -10.60
C VAL A 54 7.25 -14.18 -11.46
N PRO A 55 7.00 -13.82 -12.73
CA PRO A 55 6.26 -14.70 -13.60
C PRO A 55 7.12 -15.95 -13.58
N LYS A 56 6.61 -17.06 -13.04
CA LYS A 56 7.26 -18.34 -13.20
C LYS A 56 7.39 -18.52 -14.71
N ARG A 57 8.58 -18.25 -15.26
CA ARG A 57 8.97 -18.72 -16.58
C ARG A 57 8.73 -20.22 -16.51
N LYS A 58 7.66 -20.68 -17.16
CA LYS A 58 7.51 -22.10 -17.46
C LYS A 58 8.61 -22.40 -18.48
N ALA A 59 9.72 -22.95 -17.99
CA ALA A 59 10.68 -23.68 -18.80
C ALA A 59 10.22 -25.14 -18.84
#